data_AF-A0A966NCZ2-F1
#
_entry.id   AF-A0A966NCZ2-F1
#
_cell.length_a   1.000
_cell.length_b   1.000
_cell.length_c   1.000
_cell.angle_alpha   90.00
_cell.angle_beta   90.00
_cell.angle_gamma   90.00
#
_symmetry.space_group_name_H-M   'P 1'
#
loop_
_entity.id
_entity.type
_entity.pdbx_description
1 polymer ?
#
loop_
_entity_poly.entity_id
_entity_poly.type
_entity_poly.pdbx_seq_one_letter_code
_entity_poly.pdbx_strand_id
1 'polypeptide(L)'
;MEDNDGSSKAAQSAPSKSVANFNFSEKLMGLFSRKKTDDISETNDEIQENRISTVSHGMFNLRRLCVEDVAIPKAEIVSVSADIKKSELVSVFRESGLTRLPVYEGTLDNPIGMVHLKDFTLGYAFAKKNTFEIKDILRPLLFVPASMTIGVLLTKMQSDRRHLALVIDE
;
A
#
# COMPACT_ATOMS: atom_id res chain seq x y z
N MET A 1 -23.06 -6.84 60.41
CA MET A 1 -23.11 -5.41 60.04
C MET A 1 -22.50 -5.31 58.66
N GLU A 2 -23.22 -4.63 57.77
CA GLU A 2 -22.92 -4.31 56.34
C GLU A 2 -23.29 -5.37 55.28
N ASP A 3 -24.60 -5.46 54.99
CA ASP A 3 -25.30 -4.84 53.85
C ASP A 3 -24.74 -4.98 52.40
N ASN A 4 -25.56 -5.65 51.58
CA ASN A 4 -26.23 -5.15 50.37
C ASN A 4 -25.81 -5.64 48.97
N ASP A 5 -26.85 -6.05 48.25
CA ASP A 5 -26.98 -6.41 46.85
C ASP A 5 -26.64 -5.27 45.87
N GLY A 6 -26.24 -5.64 44.65
CA GLY A 6 -26.09 -4.71 43.54
C GLY A 6 -25.86 -5.38 42.20
N SER A 7 -26.87 -6.09 41.69
CA SER A 7 -26.92 -6.58 40.30
C SER A 7 -27.38 -5.49 39.34
N SER A 8 -27.01 -5.66 38.05
CA SER A 8 -27.66 -5.14 36.84
C SER A 8 -27.10 -3.90 36.13
N LYS A 9 -26.57 -4.20 34.92
CA LYS A 9 -26.98 -3.71 33.59
C LYS A 9 -27.01 -2.20 33.29
N ALA A 10 -26.32 -1.91 32.19
CA ALA A 10 -26.65 -0.94 31.13
C ALA A 10 -26.41 0.55 31.41
N ALA A 11 -25.42 1.10 30.69
CA ALA A 11 -25.56 2.40 30.07
C ALA A 11 -25.04 2.31 28.63
N GLN A 12 -25.96 2.59 27.71
CA GLN A 12 -25.74 2.68 26.27
C GLN A 12 -25.13 4.04 25.90
N SER A 13 -24.29 4.00 24.87
CA SER A 13 -24.15 4.93 23.73
C SER A 13 -24.16 6.46 23.91
N ALA A 14 -23.15 7.11 23.33
CA ALA A 14 -23.34 8.27 22.45
C ALA A 14 -22.22 8.35 21.37
N PRO A 15 -22.50 8.84 20.15
CA PRO A 15 -21.74 8.56 18.94
C PRO A 15 -20.69 9.64 18.65
N SER A 16 -19.62 9.28 17.94
CA SER A 16 -18.82 10.28 17.21
C SER A 16 -18.60 9.82 15.77
N LYS A 17 -18.92 10.73 14.85
CA LYS A 17 -19.08 10.54 13.41
C LYS A 17 -17.93 9.75 12.79
N SER A 18 -18.29 8.59 12.24
CA SER A 18 -17.41 7.78 11.41
C SER A 18 -17.10 8.52 10.11
N VAL A 19 -15.80 8.79 9.92
CA VAL A 19 -15.22 9.20 8.65
C VAL A 19 -15.49 8.08 7.63
N ALA A 20 -15.93 8.48 6.44
CA ALA A 20 -16.36 7.61 5.37
C ALA A 20 -15.41 6.41 5.16
N ASN A 21 -15.97 5.21 5.38
CA ASN A 21 -15.34 3.94 5.08
C ASN A 21 -15.07 3.85 3.57
N PHE A 22 -13.80 3.76 3.18
CA PHE A 22 -13.44 3.34 1.83
C PHE A 22 -13.41 1.80 1.78
N ASN A 23 -14.46 1.27 1.17
CA ASN A 23 -14.85 -0.13 1.07
C ASN A 23 -13.96 -0.93 0.09
N PHE A 24 -12.65 -1.02 0.33
CA PHE A 24 -11.79 -1.92 -0.44
C PHE A 24 -12.00 -3.40 -0.06
N SER A 25 -12.29 -3.67 1.21
CA SER A 25 -12.54 -5.03 1.71
C SER A 25 -13.94 -5.56 1.37
N GLU A 26 -14.98 -4.73 1.27
CA GLU A 26 -16.32 -5.18 0.89
C GLU A 26 -16.39 -5.57 -0.59
N LYS A 27 -15.65 -4.86 -1.46
CA LYS A 27 -15.56 -5.19 -2.89
C LYS A 27 -14.84 -6.52 -3.11
N LEU A 28 -13.88 -6.85 -2.24
CA LEU A 28 -13.22 -8.16 -2.22
C LEU A 28 -14.13 -9.25 -1.60
N MET A 29 -14.89 -8.93 -0.56
CA MET A 29 -15.78 -9.87 0.13
C MET A 29 -17.05 -10.21 -0.67
N GLY A 30 -17.53 -9.30 -1.52
CA GLY A 30 -18.64 -9.51 -2.45
C GLY A 30 -18.34 -10.53 -3.57
N LEU A 31 -17.05 -10.79 -3.84
CA LEU A 31 -16.61 -11.87 -4.72
C LEU A 31 -16.62 -13.25 -4.03
N PHE A 32 -16.67 -13.31 -2.70
CA PHE A 32 -16.58 -14.56 -1.93
C PHE A 32 -17.87 -14.98 -1.22
N SER A 33 -18.89 -14.12 -1.17
CA SER A 33 -20.15 -14.43 -0.50
C SER A 33 -21.32 -14.51 -1.48
N ARG A 34 -21.40 -15.62 -2.22
CA ARG A 34 -22.67 -16.05 -2.85
C ARG A 34 -23.14 -17.38 -2.26
N LYS A 35 -23.96 -17.20 -1.22
CA LYS A 35 -25.14 -17.98 -0.81
C LYS A 35 -24.98 -19.50 -0.56
N LYS A 36 -25.06 -19.80 0.74
CA LYS A 36 -25.42 -21.08 1.37
C LYS A 36 -26.82 -21.55 0.91
N THR A 37 -26.89 -22.75 0.36
CA THR A 37 -28.03 -23.67 0.43
C THR A 37 -27.47 -25.07 0.59
N ASP A 38 -27.94 -25.77 1.62
CA ASP A 38 -27.44 -27.05 2.10
C ASP A 38 -27.69 -28.18 1.09
N ASP A 39 -26.62 -28.89 0.71
CA ASP A 39 -26.60 -30.35 0.53
C ASP A 39 -25.14 -30.82 0.51
N ILE A 40 -24.81 -31.72 1.44
CA ILE A 40 -23.47 -32.31 1.59
C ILE A 40 -23.39 -33.47 0.59
N SER A 41 -22.71 -33.26 -0.54
CA SER A 41 -22.15 -34.35 -1.33
C SER A 41 -20.82 -33.92 -1.95
N GLU A 42 -19.88 -34.87 -1.93
CA GLU A 42 -18.45 -34.74 -2.17
C GLU A 42 -18.10 -34.19 -3.56
N THR A 43 -17.34 -33.08 -3.62
CA THR A 43 -16.47 -32.73 -4.77
C THR A 43 -15.38 -31.74 -4.31
N ASN A 44 -14.29 -32.25 -3.73
CA ASN A 44 -13.15 -31.42 -3.29
C ASN A 44 -12.01 -31.30 -4.34
N ASP A 45 -12.15 -31.87 -5.55
CA ASP A 45 -11.05 -31.90 -6.53
C ASP A 45 -11.12 -30.78 -7.60
N GLU A 46 -12.28 -30.17 -7.87
CA GLU A 46 -12.41 -29.20 -8.98
C GLU A 46 -12.00 -27.75 -8.64
N ILE A 47 -11.90 -27.39 -7.36
CA ILE A 47 -11.60 -26.00 -6.93
C ILE A 47 -10.09 -25.71 -6.99
N GLN A 48 -9.24 -26.74 -6.92
CA GLN A 48 -7.78 -26.59 -6.89
C GLN A 48 -7.19 -26.37 -8.30
N GLU A 49 -7.71 -27.07 -9.30
CA GLU A 49 -7.21 -27.02 -10.68
C GLU A 49 -7.42 -25.64 -11.33
N ASN A 50 -8.55 -24.98 -11.02
CA ASN A 50 -8.89 -23.68 -11.61
C ASN A 50 -8.09 -22.50 -11.02
N ARG A 51 -7.59 -22.62 -9.77
CA ARG A 51 -6.68 -21.62 -9.17
C ARG A 51 -5.25 -21.77 -9.68
N ILE A 52 -4.79 -23.01 -9.88
CA ILE A 52 -3.45 -23.28 -10.43
C ILE A 52 -3.39 -22.86 -11.89
N SER A 53 -4.44 -23.13 -12.67
CA SER A 53 -4.52 -22.72 -14.08
C SER A 53 -4.49 -21.19 -14.21
N THR A 54 -5.29 -20.44 -13.45
CA THR A 54 -5.35 -18.97 -13.53
C THR A 54 -4.06 -18.27 -13.08
N VAL A 55 -3.41 -18.75 -12.01
CA VAL A 55 -2.11 -18.23 -11.57
C VAL A 55 -1.01 -18.54 -12.59
N SER A 56 -1.03 -19.74 -13.16
CA SER A 56 -0.10 -20.15 -14.22
C SER A 56 -0.21 -19.22 -15.45
N HIS A 57 -1.42 -18.96 -15.95
CA HIS A 57 -1.63 -18.06 -17.08
C HIS A 57 -1.16 -16.63 -16.80
N GLY A 58 -1.43 -16.09 -15.60
CA GLY A 58 -0.95 -14.77 -15.19
C GLY A 58 0.58 -14.69 -15.16
N MET A 59 1.24 -15.71 -14.61
CA MET A 59 2.71 -15.80 -14.56
C MET A 59 3.36 -15.92 -15.94
N PHE A 60 2.73 -16.64 -16.87
CA PHE A 60 3.21 -16.74 -18.26
C PHE A 60 3.13 -15.39 -18.99
N ASN A 61 2.09 -14.60 -18.72
CA ASN A 61 1.94 -13.27 -19.33
C ASN A 61 2.99 -12.26 -18.82
N LEU A 62 3.32 -12.28 -17.52
CA LEU A 62 4.36 -11.40 -16.95
C LEU A 62 5.74 -11.61 -17.59
N ARG A 63 6.00 -12.79 -18.15
CA ARG A 63 7.27 -13.12 -18.83
C ARG A 63 7.49 -12.30 -20.10
N ARG A 64 6.40 -11.80 -20.71
CA ARG A 64 6.41 -11.07 -21.99
C ARG A 64 6.28 -9.55 -21.82
N LEU A 65 5.99 -9.08 -20.61
CA LEU A 65 5.79 -7.66 -20.31
C LEU A 65 7.13 -6.97 -20.00
N CYS A 66 7.21 -5.72 -20.43
CA CYS A 66 8.24 -4.76 -20.09
C CYS A 66 7.76 -3.83 -18.97
N VAL A 67 8.69 -3.09 -18.36
CA VAL A 67 8.38 -2.14 -17.28
C VAL A 67 7.41 -1.07 -17.75
N GLU A 68 7.58 -0.56 -18.98
CA GLU A 68 6.67 0.42 -19.58
C GLU A 68 5.21 -0.04 -19.64
N ASP A 69 4.94 -1.33 -19.83
CA ASP A 69 3.59 -1.87 -19.97
C ASP A 69 2.76 -1.79 -18.69
N VAL A 70 3.43 -1.67 -17.53
CA VAL A 70 2.80 -1.69 -16.19
C VAL A 70 3.15 -0.48 -15.34
N ALA A 71 3.97 0.43 -15.85
CA ALA A 71 4.40 1.62 -15.12
C ALA A 71 3.25 2.61 -14.93
N ILE A 72 3.28 3.33 -13.80
CA ILE A 72 2.38 4.46 -13.57
C ILE A 72 2.89 5.66 -14.40
N PRO A 73 2.07 6.28 -15.26
CA PRO A 73 2.48 7.44 -16.04
C PRO A 73 2.97 8.58 -15.16
N LYS A 74 3.97 9.35 -15.63
CA LYS A 74 4.58 10.46 -14.88
C LYS A 74 3.58 11.46 -14.32
N ALA A 75 2.52 11.77 -15.08
CA ALA A 75 1.47 12.70 -14.68
C ALA A 75 0.60 12.19 -13.52
N GLU A 76 0.57 10.88 -13.27
CA GLU A 76 -0.22 10.24 -12.22
C GLU A 76 0.61 9.91 -10.97
N ILE A 77 1.92 10.20 -11.00
CA ILE A 77 2.81 9.92 -9.86
C ILE A 77 2.48 10.86 -8.70
N VAL A 78 1.96 10.30 -7.62
CA VAL A 78 1.89 10.99 -6.33
C VAL A 78 3.29 11.06 -5.74
N SER A 79 3.78 12.28 -5.53
CA SER A 79 5.13 12.55 -5.05
C SER A 79 5.17 13.74 -4.11
N VAL A 80 6.33 13.96 -3.48
CA VAL A 80 6.53 15.06 -2.52
C VAL A 80 7.82 15.83 -2.82
N SER A 81 7.82 17.12 -2.51
CA SER A 81 9.02 17.96 -2.60
C SER A 81 9.98 17.69 -1.44
N ALA A 82 11.28 17.87 -1.68
CA ALA A 82 12.32 17.83 -0.65
C ALA A 82 12.13 18.91 0.44
N ASP A 83 11.43 20.00 0.11
CA ASP A 83 11.18 21.12 1.02
C ASP A 83 9.80 21.06 1.69
N ILE A 84 9.08 19.93 1.53
CA ILE A 84 7.72 19.77 2.06
C ILE A 84 7.70 19.92 3.59
N LYS A 85 6.64 20.56 4.12
CA LYS A 85 6.46 20.65 5.57
C LYS A 85 5.92 19.34 6.14
N LYS A 86 6.23 19.06 7.40
CA LYS A 86 5.72 17.88 8.13
C LYS A 86 4.21 17.71 8.00
N SER A 87 3.43 18.77 8.22
CA SER A 87 1.96 18.74 8.18
C SER A 87 1.42 18.41 6.79
N GLU A 88 2.05 18.94 5.74
CA GLU A 88 1.68 18.68 4.35
C GLU A 88 1.99 17.22 3.99
N LEU A 89 3.15 16.70 4.41
CA LEU A 89 3.50 15.30 4.20
C LEU A 89 2.49 14.34 4.87
N VAL A 90 2.00 14.68 6.07
CA VAL A 90 0.90 13.91 6.71
C VAL A 90 -0.34 13.90 5.85
N SER A 91 -0.75 15.05 5.30
CA SER A 91 -1.91 15.14 4.42
C SER A 91 -1.74 14.28 3.18
N VAL A 92 -0.59 14.35 2.51
CA VAL A 92 -0.32 13.54 1.32
C VAL A 92 -0.41 12.04 1.63
N PHE A 93 0.16 11.57 2.75
CA PHE A 93 0.03 10.17 3.16
C PHE A 93 -1.43 9.76 3.44
N ARG A 94 -2.21 10.63 4.07
CA ARG A 94 -3.61 10.35 4.40
C ARG A 94 -4.52 10.34 3.18
N GLU A 95 -4.30 11.26 2.25
CA GLU A 95 -5.11 11.44 1.04
C GLU A 95 -4.77 10.38 -0.02
N SER A 96 -3.49 10.09 -0.23
CA SER A 96 -3.06 9.10 -1.22
C SER A 96 -3.24 7.65 -0.76
N GLY A 97 -3.18 7.39 0.55
CA GLY A 97 -3.18 6.02 1.09
C GLY A 97 -1.92 5.21 0.75
N LEU A 98 -0.91 5.84 0.13
CA LEU A 98 0.32 5.18 -0.27
C LEU A 98 1.29 5.06 0.92
N THR A 99 2.08 3.98 0.93
CA THR A 99 3.08 3.75 1.99
C THR A 99 4.47 4.26 1.63
N ARG A 100 4.72 4.53 0.34
CA ARG A 100 5.99 4.99 -0.20
C ARG A 100 5.72 6.09 -1.20
N LEU A 101 6.41 7.22 -1.06
CA LEU A 101 6.29 8.36 -1.94
C LEU A 101 7.68 8.72 -2.47
N PRO A 102 7.87 8.88 -3.79
CA PRO A 102 9.07 9.48 -4.34
C PRO A 102 9.23 10.93 -3.85
N VAL A 103 10.47 11.32 -3.58
CA VAL A 103 10.86 12.66 -3.18
C VAL A 103 11.67 13.30 -4.30
N TYR A 104 11.29 14.51 -4.69
CA TYR A 104 11.95 15.27 -5.75
C TYR A 104 12.47 16.61 -5.22
N GLU A 105 13.54 17.11 -5.83
CA GLU A 105 14.07 18.43 -5.54
C GLU A 105 13.81 19.37 -6.72
N GLY A 106 12.99 20.40 -6.49
CA GLY A 106 12.57 21.36 -7.51
C GLY A 106 11.54 20.80 -8.50
N THR A 107 11.98 19.93 -9.41
CA THR A 107 11.18 19.38 -10.51
C THR A 107 11.05 17.86 -10.44
N LEU A 108 10.01 17.29 -11.05
CA LEU A 108 9.82 15.83 -11.17
C LEU A 108 10.92 15.11 -11.99
N ASP A 109 11.85 15.85 -12.60
CA ASP A 109 13.01 15.30 -13.31
C ASP A 109 14.21 15.03 -12.39
N ASN A 110 14.16 15.51 -11.14
CA ASN A 110 15.26 15.36 -10.18
C ASN A 110 14.83 14.55 -8.93
N PRO A 111 14.63 13.22 -9.08
CA PRO A 111 14.31 12.33 -7.96
C PRO A 111 15.53 12.16 -7.05
N ILE A 112 15.40 12.55 -5.78
CA ILE A 112 16.48 12.39 -4.80
C ILE A 112 16.36 11.10 -3.98
N GLY A 113 15.17 10.52 -3.90
CA GLY A 113 14.92 9.29 -3.15
C GLY A 113 13.44 9.04 -2.90
N MET A 114 13.13 8.31 -1.84
CA MET A 114 11.75 8.03 -1.43
C MET A 114 11.58 8.10 0.09
N VAL A 115 10.39 8.46 0.54
CA VAL A 115 10.01 8.45 1.95
C VAL A 115 9.04 7.31 2.26
N HIS A 116 9.29 6.58 3.35
CA HIS A 116 8.45 5.48 3.80
C HIS A 116 7.59 5.94 4.98
N LEU A 117 6.29 5.62 4.94
CA LEU A 117 5.34 5.99 5.99
C LEU A 117 5.82 5.55 7.38
N LYS A 118 6.32 4.32 7.52
CA LYS A 118 6.89 3.78 8.76
C LYS A 118 8.03 4.66 9.34
N ASP A 119 8.95 5.14 8.52
CA ASP A 119 10.08 5.93 9.04
C ASP A 119 9.63 7.32 9.44
N PHE A 120 8.72 7.89 8.65
CA PHE A 120 8.08 9.14 8.99
C PHE A 120 7.34 9.04 10.34
N THR A 121 6.54 7.99 10.54
CA THR A 121 5.76 7.84 11.78
C THR A 121 6.66 7.57 12.99
N LEU A 122 7.62 6.65 12.88
CA LEU A 122 8.56 6.35 13.97
C LEU A 122 9.50 7.52 14.29
N GLY A 123 9.97 8.23 13.26
CA GLY A 123 10.95 9.30 13.40
C GLY A 123 10.35 10.66 13.81
N TYR A 124 9.09 10.94 13.49
CA TYR A 124 8.51 12.27 13.69
C TYR A 124 7.08 12.30 14.21
N ALA A 125 6.24 11.29 13.96
CA ALA A 125 4.88 11.31 14.51
C ALA A 125 4.88 11.02 16.01
N PHE A 126 5.77 10.14 16.47
CA PHE A 126 5.87 9.76 17.89
C PHE A 126 7.10 10.33 18.62
N ALA A 127 8.06 10.90 17.90
CA ALA A 127 9.27 11.46 18.49
C ALA A 127 9.10 12.94 18.91
N LYS A 128 9.77 13.35 19.98
CA LYS A 128 9.85 14.76 20.44
C LYS A 128 10.71 15.68 19.55
N LYS A 129 11.14 15.21 18.37
CA LYS A 129 12.00 16.00 17.47
C LYS A 129 11.14 17.10 16.83
N ASN A 130 11.43 18.36 17.19
CA ASN A 130 10.67 19.52 16.70
C ASN A 130 11.06 19.94 15.27
N THR A 131 12.28 19.64 14.84
CA THR A 131 12.76 19.96 13.49
C THR A 131 12.53 18.77 12.56
N PHE A 132 11.66 18.97 11.57
CA PHE A 132 11.42 17.99 10.52
C PHE A 132 12.30 18.31 9.32
N GLU A 133 13.11 17.35 8.90
CA GLU A 133 13.86 17.39 7.65
C GLU A 133 13.64 16.06 6.95
N ILE A 134 13.12 16.09 5.72
CA ILE A 134 12.81 14.87 4.97
C ILE A 134 14.08 14.08 4.62
N LYS A 135 15.22 14.77 4.51
CA LYS A 135 16.54 14.19 4.19
C LYS A 135 16.98 13.14 5.21
N ASP A 136 16.58 13.29 6.48
CA ASP A 136 16.89 12.34 7.57
C ASP A 136 16.21 10.96 7.38
N ILE A 137 15.09 10.92 6.65
CA ILE A 137 14.29 9.70 6.43
C ILE A 137 14.24 9.30 4.95
N LEU A 138 15.12 9.88 4.14
CA LEU A 138 15.21 9.60 2.72
C LEU A 138 15.84 8.23 2.51
N ARG A 139 15.15 7.38 1.74
CA ARG A 139 15.65 6.08 1.30
C ARG A 139 16.01 6.08 -0.18
N PRO A 140 16.98 5.27 -0.60
CA PRO A 140 17.37 5.19 -2.01
C PRO A 140 16.24 4.61 -2.87
N LEU A 141 16.08 5.16 -4.07
CA LEU A 141 15.23 4.60 -5.12
C LEU A 141 15.97 3.54 -5.94
N LEU A 142 15.20 2.61 -6.50
CA LEU A 142 15.70 1.71 -7.53
C LEU A 142 15.37 2.32 -8.90
N PHE A 143 16.37 2.56 -9.74
CA PHE A 143 16.15 3.03 -11.11
C PHE A 143 16.19 1.86 -12.09
N VAL A 144 15.28 1.86 -13.05
CA VAL A 144 15.16 0.84 -14.09
C VAL A 144 14.78 1.47 -15.44
N PRO A 145 15.30 0.97 -16.56
CA PRO A 145 14.88 1.42 -17.88
C PRO A 145 13.50 0.88 -18.25
N ALA A 146 12.77 1.61 -19.09
CA ALA A 146 11.44 1.26 -19.59
C ALA A 146 11.38 -0.11 -20.29
N SER A 147 12.43 -0.44 -21.04
CA SER A 147 12.58 -1.68 -21.82
C SER A 147 12.94 -2.93 -20.98
N MET A 148 13.18 -2.78 -19.68
CA MET A 148 13.49 -3.93 -18.80
C MET A 148 12.29 -4.88 -18.71
N THR A 149 12.51 -6.19 -18.74
CA THR A 149 11.42 -7.16 -18.53
C THR A 149 10.98 -7.21 -17.06
N ILE A 150 9.69 -7.46 -16.81
CA ILE A 150 9.14 -7.55 -15.45
C ILE A 150 9.81 -8.65 -14.62
N GLY A 151 10.18 -9.77 -15.24
CA GLY A 151 10.92 -10.83 -14.56
C GLY A 151 12.23 -10.33 -13.95
N VAL A 152 13.01 -9.58 -14.72
CA VAL A 152 14.29 -9.00 -14.27
C VAL A 152 14.06 -7.94 -13.18
N LEU A 153 13.06 -7.06 -13.36
CA LEU A 153 12.68 -6.07 -12.34
C LEU A 153 12.34 -6.75 -11.01
N LEU A 154 11.47 -7.77 -11.02
CA LEU A 154 11.04 -8.48 -9.82
C LEU A 154 12.22 -9.16 -9.10
N THR A 155 13.13 -9.80 -9.85
CA THR A 155 14.35 -10.39 -9.26
C THR A 155 15.22 -9.31 -8.60
N LYS A 156 15.40 -8.16 -9.25
CA LYS A 156 16.17 -7.03 -8.69
C LYS A 156 15.51 -6.45 -7.44
N MET A 157 14.20 -6.25 -7.48
CA MET A 157 13.39 -5.79 -6.34
C MET A 157 13.46 -6.76 -5.15
N GLN A 158 13.42 -8.07 -5.39
CA GLN A 158 13.56 -9.11 -4.36
C GLN A 158 14.96 -9.10 -3.73
N SER A 159 16.02 -9.08 -4.56
CA SER A 159 17.42 -9.03 -4.12
C SER A 159 17.67 -7.80 -3.23
N ASP A 160 17.20 -6.64 -3.69
CA ASP A 160 17.46 -5.37 -3.01
C ASP A 160 16.45 -5.07 -1.88
N ARG A 161 15.44 -5.92 -1.71
CA ARG A 161 14.29 -5.72 -0.81
C ARG A 161 13.61 -4.36 -1.03
N ARG A 162 13.47 -3.98 -2.31
CA ARG A 162 12.87 -2.71 -2.76
C ARG A 162 11.51 -2.95 -3.38
N HIS A 163 10.53 -2.13 -3.00
CA HIS A 163 9.12 -2.29 -3.37
C HIS A 163 8.61 -1.10 -4.23
N LEU A 164 9.51 -0.18 -4.57
CA LEU A 164 9.27 0.98 -5.42
C LEU A 164 10.48 1.11 -6.34
N ALA A 165 10.23 1.28 -7.63
CA ALA A 165 11.23 1.59 -8.63
C ALA A 165 10.76 2.80 -9.44
N LEU A 166 11.73 3.60 -9.89
CA LEU A 166 11.48 4.70 -10.80
C LEU A 166 11.95 4.31 -12.19
N VAL A 167 11.05 4.47 -13.15
CA VAL A 167 11.33 4.21 -14.56
C VAL A 167 12.05 5.44 -15.13
N ILE A 168 13.16 5.21 -15.80
CA ILE A 168 13.88 6.24 -16.54
C ILE A 168 13.78 5.96 -18.04
N ASP A 169 13.64 7.05 -18.80
CA ASP A 169 13.80 7.02 -20.24
C ASP A 169 15.32 6.96 -20.55
N GLU A 170 15.67 6.26 -21.63
CA GLU A 170 17.06 6.01 -22.03
C GLU A 170 17.69 7.15 -22.83
#